data_AF-A0A0N4WB88-F1
#
_entry.id   AF-A0A0N4WB88-F1
#
_cell.length_a   1.000
_cell.length_b   1.000
_cell.length_c   1.000
_cell.angle_alpha   90.00
_cell.angle_beta   90.00
_cell.angle_gamma   90.00
#
_symmetry.space_group_name_H-M   'P 1'
#
loop_
_entity.id
_entity.type
_entity.pdbx_description
1 polymer ?
#
loop_
_entity_poly.entity_id
_entity_poly.type
_entity_poly.pdbx_seq_one_letter_code
_entity_poly.pdbx_strand_id
1 'polypeptide(L)'
;DNKPLNFITAIRDTYGSVCNQTIFYTNSEEIQKKAADQYVIVVDSTLNGFYWSYFQQVVDSSSKVPAQWTYIGDEQGYLSVQNLRKLVRGFNHRRPLIFGRIFMQKLEVFLYILLELDSIFFLGCCSDHAISFGQLSYKDIRLADFASVHWKVFGLGGKFSL
;
A
#
# COMPACT_ATOMS: atom_id res chain seq x y z
N ASP A 1 -21.28 1.05 13.99
CA ASP A 1 -20.99 1.23 12.55
C ASP A 1 -20.16 0.04 12.08
N ASN A 2 -20.55 -0.66 11.00
CA ASN A 2 -19.85 -1.83 10.47
C ASN A 2 -18.82 -1.46 9.37
N LYS A 3 -18.57 -0.17 9.15
CA LYS A 3 -17.67 0.32 8.10
C LYS A 3 -16.27 -0.34 8.10
N PRO A 4 -15.55 -0.48 9.23
CA PRO A 4 -14.23 -1.13 9.21
C PRO A 4 -14.28 -2.60 8.78
N LEU A 5 -15.31 -3.33 9.22
CA LEU A 5 -15.51 -4.73 8.83
C LEU A 5 -15.79 -4.87 7.33
N ASN A 6 -16.51 -3.92 6.73
CA ASN A 6 -16.74 -3.92 5.29
C ASN A 6 -15.44 -3.77 4.50
N PHE A 7 -14.51 -2.93 4.97
CA PHE A 7 -13.19 -2.79 4.34
C PHE A 7 -12.33 -4.04 4.53
N ILE A 8 -12.24 -4.59 5.75
CA ILE A 8 -11.52 -5.84 6.02
C ILE A 8 -12.02 -6.96 5.10
N THR A 9 -13.35 -7.10 4.99
CA THR A 9 -13.99 -8.10 4.12
C THR A 9 -13.67 -7.83 2.64
N ALA A 10 -13.76 -6.58 2.19
CA ALA A 10 -13.46 -6.23 0.80
C ALA A 10 -11.99 -6.51 0.44
N ILE A 11 -11.05 -6.15 1.31
CA ILE A 11 -9.62 -6.42 1.10
C ILE A 11 -9.35 -7.92 1.09
N ARG A 12 -9.88 -8.65 2.08
CA ARG A 12 -9.77 -10.12 2.17
C ARG A 12 -10.24 -10.80 0.90
N ASP A 13 -11.42 -10.42 0.39
CA ASP A 13 -12.04 -11.06 -0.77
C ASP A 13 -11.39 -10.66 -2.11
N THR A 14 -10.54 -9.62 -2.12
CA THR A 14 -9.91 -9.07 -3.33
C THR A 14 -8.39 -9.26 -3.29
N TYR A 15 -7.61 -8.17 -3.30
CA TYR A 15 -6.16 -8.23 -3.38
C TYR A 15 -5.49 -8.88 -2.17
N GLY A 16 -6.13 -8.87 -1.00
CA GLY A 16 -5.65 -9.55 0.19
C GLY A 16 -5.64 -11.08 0.05
N SER A 17 -6.56 -11.65 -0.74
CA SER A 17 -6.64 -13.10 -0.97
C SER A 17 -5.44 -13.68 -1.72
N VAL A 18 -4.74 -12.84 -2.51
CA VAL A 18 -3.59 -13.27 -3.32
C VAL A 18 -2.25 -12.92 -2.66
N CYS A 19 -2.26 -12.30 -1.48
CA CYS A 19 -1.07 -12.04 -0.67
C CYS A 19 -0.68 -13.29 0.12
N ASN A 20 0.62 -13.49 0.36
CA ASN A 20 1.11 -14.62 1.17
C ASN A 20 0.65 -14.51 2.64
N GLN A 21 0.63 -13.29 3.16
CA GLN A 21 0.13 -12.96 4.49
C GLN A 21 -0.53 -11.59 4.41
N THR A 22 -1.75 -11.48 4.96
CA THR A 22 -2.45 -10.20 5.13
C THR A 22 -2.66 -9.99 6.62
N ILE A 23 -2.31 -8.80 7.12
CA ILE A 23 -2.40 -8.44 8.53
C ILE A 23 -3.19 -7.15 8.62
N PHE A 24 -4.26 -7.15 9.41
CA PHE A 24 -5.04 -5.95 9.68
C PHE A 24 -4.64 -5.38 11.03
N TYR A 25 -4.44 -4.08 11.10
CA TYR A 25 -4.15 -3.38 12.34
C TYR A 25 -5.34 -2.50 12.71
N THR A 26 -5.79 -2.58 13.96
CA THR A 26 -6.91 -1.78 14.47
C THR A 26 -6.62 -1.34 15.91
N ASN A 27 -7.21 -0.25 16.36
CA ASN A 27 -7.24 0.13 17.78
C ASN A 27 -8.54 -0.31 18.48
N SER A 28 -9.35 -1.18 17.85
CA SER A 28 -10.63 -1.64 18.37
C SER A 28 -10.64 -3.15 18.59
N GLU A 29 -10.72 -3.56 19.86
CA GLU A 29 -10.92 -4.97 20.22
C GLU A 29 -12.24 -5.53 19.68
N GLU A 30 -13.28 -4.70 19.55
CA GLU A 30 -14.57 -5.12 19.02
C GLU A 30 -14.43 -5.55 17.55
N ILE A 31 -13.65 -4.81 16.76
CA ILE A 31 -13.36 -5.17 15.37
C ILE A 31 -12.55 -6.46 15.30
N GLN A 32 -11.54 -6.63 16.16
CA GLN A 32 -10.78 -7.88 16.24
C GLN A 32 -11.70 -9.08 16.53
N LYS A 33 -12.60 -8.96 17.51
CA LYS A 33 -13.56 -10.02 17.86
C LYS A 33 -14.52 -10.34 16.71
N LYS A 34 -14.98 -9.32 15.98
CA LYS A 34 -15.90 -9.49 14.84
C LYS A 34 -15.22 -10.03 13.57
N ALA A 35 -13.91 -9.82 13.41
CA ALA A 35 -13.10 -10.32 12.30
C ALA A 35 -12.17 -11.46 12.74
N ALA A 36 -12.63 -12.33 13.64
CA ALA A 36 -11.82 -13.40 14.24
C ALA A 36 -11.32 -14.45 13.23
N ASP A 37 -11.92 -14.52 12.04
CA ASP A 37 -11.47 -15.34 10.92
C ASP A 37 -10.25 -14.73 10.18
N GLN A 38 -9.87 -13.49 10.52
CA GLN A 38 -8.77 -12.76 9.91
C GLN A 38 -7.63 -12.53 10.92
N TYR A 39 -6.42 -12.33 10.40
CA TYR A 39 -5.28 -12.00 11.25
C TYR A 39 -5.28 -10.50 11.59
N VAL A 40 -5.91 -10.16 12.71
CA VAL A 40 -6.10 -8.80 13.20
C VAL A 40 -5.30 -8.55 14.47
N ILE A 41 -4.41 -7.55 14.43
CA ILE A 41 -3.61 -7.10 15.57
C ILE A 41 -4.23 -5.83 16.13
N VAL A 42 -4.48 -5.84 17.45
CA VAL A 42 -4.87 -4.63 18.17
C VAL A 42 -3.62 -3.83 18.53
N VAL A 43 -3.57 -2.60 18.05
CA VAL A 43 -2.53 -1.63 18.39
C VAL A 43 -3.00 -0.89 19.63
N ASP A 44 -2.24 -1.01 20.72
CA ASP A 44 -2.50 -0.31 21.98
C ASP A 44 -2.17 1.18 21.82
N SER A 45 -3.12 1.91 21.24
CA SER A 45 -3.02 3.34 21.00
C SER A 45 -4.38 4.00 21.04
N THR A 46 -4.46 5.14 21.71
CA THR A 46 -5.61 6.06 21.59
C THR A 46 -5.65 6.74 20.22
N LEU A 47 -4.56 6.65 19.46
CA LEU A 47 -4.42 7.19 18.12
C LEU A 47 -4.87 6.16 17.08
N ASN A 48 -5.24 6.64 15.90
CA ASN A 48 -5.74 5.84 14.80
C ASN A 48 -4.81 5.95 13.58
N GLY A 49 -5.22 5.35 12.45
CA GLY A 49 -4.49 5.35 11.18
C GLY A 49 -4.23 6.73 10.54
N PHE A 50 -4.57 7.85 11.18
CA PHE A 50 -4.20 9.19 10.72
C PHE A 50 -2.89 9.70 11.35
N TYR A 51 -2.35 9.03 12.37
CA TYR A 51 -1.17 9.49 13.11
C TYR A 51 0.07 8.67 12.78
N TRP A 52 1.20 9.36 12.59
CA TRP A 52 2.48 8.69 12.30
C TRP A 52 2.92 7.69 13.37
N SER A 53 2.68 8.00 14.65
CA SER A 53 2.99 7.09 15.76
C SER A 53 2.23 5.77 15.69
N TYR A 54 0.99 5.76 15.18
CA TYR A 54 0.26 4.54 14.90
C TYR A 54 0.96 3.74 13.80
N PHE A 55 1.33 4.39 12.69
CA PHE A 55 2.08 3.75 11.60
C PHE A 55 3.44 3.23 12.04
N GLN A 56 4.16 3.92 12.93
CA GLN A 56 5.44 3.44 13.47
C GLN A 56 5.29 2.10 14.18
N GLN A 57 4.24 1.91 14.99
CA GLN A 57 3.97 0.63 15.65
C GLN A 57 3.61 -0.46 14.63
N VAL A 58 2.86 -0.12 13.58
CA VAL A 58 2.54 -1.04 12.47
C VAL A 58 3.81 -1.46 11.72
N VAL A 59 4.72 -0.53 11.43
CA VAL A 59 6.01 -0.80 10.78
C VAL A 59 6.89 -1.68 11.66
N ASP A 60 7.01 -1.38 12.96
CA ASP A 60 7.78 -2.21 13.89
C ASP A 60 7.21 -3.63 14.00
N SER A 61 5.90 -3.77 14.18
CA SER A 61 5.22 -5.06 14.23
C SER A 61 5.40 -5.86 12.94
N SER A 62 5.20 -5.23 11.78
CA SER A 62 5.32 -5.91 10.49
C SER A 62 6.76 -6.30 10.14
N SER A 63 7.77 -5.60 10.67
CA SER A 63 9.19 -5.97 10.50
C SER A 63 9.55 -7.33 11.10
N LYS A 64 8.77 -7.82 12.07
CA LYS A 64 8.95 -9.12 12.73
C LYS A 64 8.38 -10.28 11.91
N VAL A 65 7.62 -9.98 10.86
CA VAL A 65 7.04 -10.97 9.96
C VAL A 65 8.06 -11.25 8.84
N PRO A 66 8.49 -12.51 8.66
CA PRO A 66 9.47 -12.84 7.63
C PRO A 66 8.86 -12.62 6.24
N ALA A 67 9.28 -11.55 5.57
CA ALA A 67 8.83 -11.20 4.23
C ALA A 67 9.99 -10.64 3.40
N GLN A 68 9.98 -10.93 2.10
CA GLN A 68 10.95 -10.35 1.15
C GLN A 68 10.60 -8.88 0.83
N TRP A 69 9.32 -8.54 0.87
CA TRP A 69 8.78 -7.19 0.71
C TRP A 69 7.48 -7.09 1.49
N THR A 70 7.18 -5.89 1.97
CA THR A 70 5.96 -5.58 2.71
C THR A 70 5.29 -4.37 2.07
N TYR A 71 3.98 -4.45 1.84
CA TYR A 71 3.16 -3.30 1.49
C TYR A 71 2.41 -2.84 2.74
N ILE A 72 2.51 -1.55 3.05
CA ILE A 72 1.80 -0.91 4.17
C ILE A 72 0.93 0.19 3.56
N GLY A 73 -0.36 0.18 3.88
CA GLY A 73 -1.34 1.13 3.36
C GLY A 73 -2.55 1.24 4.27
N ASP A 74 -3.40 2.22 4.00
CA ASP A 74 -4.70 2.39 4.65
C ASP A 74 -5.76 1.43 4.09
N GLU A 75 -6.94 1.38 4.73
CA GLU A 75 -8.04 0.52 4.31
C GLU A 75 -8.74 0.98 3.03
N GLN A 76 -8.48 2.21 2.58
CA GLN A 76 -9.07 2.80 1.37
C GLN A 76 -8.18 2.63 0.14
N GLY A 77 -7.17 1.76 0.23
CA GLY A 77 -6.28 1.38 -0.86
C GLY A 77 -6.77 0.16 -1.65
N TYR A 78 -6.50 0.14 -2.96
CA TYR A 78 -6.46 -1.08 -3.76
C TYR A 78 -5.04 -1.33 -4.25
N LEU A 79 -4.51 -2.53 -4.02
CA LEU A 79 -3.18 -2.93 -4.46
C LEU A 79 -3.25 -3.90 -5.64
N SER A 80 -2.66 -3.52 -6.76
CA SER A 80 -2.42 -4.45 -7.88
C SER A 80 -1.21 -5.33 -7.57
N VAL A 81 -1.45 -6.44 -6.86
CA VAL A 81 -0.40 -7.34 -6.36
C VAL A 81 0.47 -7.89 -7.49
N GLN A 82 -0.10 -8.17 -8.67
CA GLN A 82 0.67 -8.66 -9.81
C GLN A 82 1.62 -7.59 -10.38
N ASN A 83 1.19 -6.33 -10.42
CA ASN A 83 2.06 -5.24 -10.86
C ASN A 83 3.15 -4.97 -9.82
N LEU A 84 2.83 -5.02 -8.52
CA LEU A 84 3.82 -4.93 -7.46
C LEU A 84 4.87 -6.03 -7.59
N ARG A 85 4.46 -7.30 -7.78
CA ARG A 85 5.37 -8.44 -7.98
C ARG A 85 6.30 -8.23 -9.17
N LYS A 86 5.80 -7.70 -10.29
CA LYS A 86 6.63 -7.38 -11.47
C LYS A 86 7.64 -6.29 -11.14
N LEU A 87 7.25 -5.24 -10.42
CA LEU A 87 8.14 -4.16 -10.01
C LEU A 87 9.27 -4.69 -9.13
N VAL A 88 8.94 -5.33 -7.99
CA VAL A 88 9.95 -5.73 -6.99
C VAL A 88 10.93 -6.77 -7.51
N ARG A 89 10.52 -7.63 -8.46
CA ARG A 89 11.42 -8.59 -9.13
C ARG A 89 12.60 -7.93 -9.85
N GLY A 90 12.47 -6.67 -10.27
CA GLY A 90 13.53 -5.93 -10.94
C GLY A 90 14.63 -5.40 -10.02
N PHE A 91 14.46 -5.49 -8.70
CA PHE A 91 15.38 -4.86 -7.74
C PHE A 91 16.19 -5.87 -6.90
N ASN A 92 17.34 -5.42 -6.41
CA ASN A 92 18.18 -6.21 -5.52
C ASN A 92 17.69 -6.11 -4.06
N HIS A 93 17.17 -7.23 -3.55
CA HIS A 93 16.60 -7.33 -2.22
C HIS A 93 17.63 -7.39 -1.07
N ARG A 94 18.95 -7.32 -1.37
CA ARG A 94 20.00 -7.27 -0.34
C ARG A 94 20.16 -5.89 0.30
N ARG A 95 19.53 -4.86 -0.27
CA ARG A 95 19.54 -3.49 0.27
C ARG A 95 18.11 -3.09 0.64
N PRO A 96 17.92 -2.30 1.71
CA PRO A 96 16.60 -1.78 2.04
C PRO A 96 16.14 -0.84 0.92
N LEU A 97 14.93 -1.08 0.43
CA LEU A 97 14.30 -0.27 -0.62
C LEU A 97 12.93 0.17 -0.13
N ILE A 98 12.64 1.45 -0.25
CA ILE A 98 11.34 2.03 0.09
C ILE A 98 10.76 2.62 -1.19
N PHE A 99 9.57 2.15 -1.57
CA PHE A 99 8.79 2.73 -2.66
C PHE A 99 7.67 3.57 -2.07
N GLY A 100 7.44 4.75 -2.65
CA GLY A 100 6.36 5.62 -2.24
C GLY A 100 6.21 6.81 -3.15
N ARG A 101 5.08 7.50 -3.03
CA ARG A 101 4.95 8.85 -3.60
C ARG A 101 5.64 9.82 -2.64
N ILE A 102 6.72 10.44 -3.07
CA ILE A 102 7.35 11.53 -2.32
C ILE A 102 6.49 12.78 -2.55
N PHE A 103 5.69 13.14 -1.55
CA PHE A 103 5.01 14.43 -1.55
C PHE A 103 5.97 15.48 -0.99
N MET A 104 6.73 16.16 -1.86
CA MET A 104 7.47 17.36 -1.45
C MET A 104 6.50 18.51 -1.27
N GLN A 105 6.09 18.78 -0.03
CA GLN A 105 5.60 20.11 0.33
C GLN A 105 6.81 21.06 0.31
N LYS A 106 6.71 22.13 -0.50
CA LYS A 106 7.71 23.21 -0.62
C LYS A 106 8.36 23.54 0.72
N LEU A 107 9.68 23.42 0.84
CA LEU A 107 10.53 24.34 1.61
C LEU A 107 12.03 24.07 1.37
N GLU A 108 12.75 25.17 1.14
CA GLU A 108 14.06 25.33 0.50
C GLU A 108 15.29 24.83 1.30
N VAL A 109 15.18 23.74 2.05
CA VAL A 109 16.26 23.27 2.95
C VAL A 109 17.01 22.03 2.42
N PHE A 110 16.66 21.55 1.23
CA PHE A 110 17.08 20.22 0.75
C PHE A 110 18.35 20.16 -0.11
N LEU A 111 19.15 21.22 -0.21
CA LEU A 111 20.41 21.15 -1.00
C LEU A 111 21.47 20.25 -0.33
N TYR A 112 21.40 20.02 0.99
CA TYR A 112 22.43 19.26 1.71
C TYR A 112 22.18 17.74 1.83
N ILE A 113 20.96 17.26 1.60
CA ILE A 113 20.66 15.81 1.68
C ILE A 113 20.78 15.12 0.30
N LEU A 114 20.83 15.90 -0.78
CA LEU A 114 20.80 15.41 -2.16
C LEU A 114 22.11 14.77 -2.67
N LEU A 115 23.25 14.93 -1.97
CA LEU A 115 24.53 14.43 -2.48
C LEU A 115 24.82 12.95 -2.17
N GLU A 116 24.07 12.29 -1.28
CA GLU A 116 24.30 10.88 -0.91
C GLU A 116 23.25 9.90 -1.47
N LEU A 117 22.21 10.40 -2.14
CA LEU A 117 21.11 9.62 -2.71
C LEU A 117 20.99 9.84 -4.22
N ASP A 118 22.13 9.92 -4.91
CA ASP A 118 22.20 9.90 -6.37
C ASP A 118 21.97 8.48 -6.88
N SER A 119 20.71 8.05 -6.86
CA SER A 119 20.14 7.09 -7.81
C SER A 119 18.63 6.95 -7.55
N ILE A 120 17.84 7.26 -8.58
CA ILE A 120 16.37 7.05 -8.68
C ILE A 120 15.54 8.25 -8.21
N PHE A 121 15.84 9.45 -8.73
CA PHE A 121 14.80 10.44 -9.03
C PHE A 121 14.30 10.19 -10.45
N PHE A 122 13.22 9.43 -10.61
CA PHE A 122 12.40 9.49 -11.83
C PHE A 122 11.25 10.47 -11.56
N LEU A 123 11.50 11.76 -11.83
CA LEU A 123 10.44 12.72 -12.12
C LEU A 123 9.96 12.44 -13.56
N GLY A 124 8.70 12.06 -13.71
CA GLY A 124 8.02 12.01 -15.01
C GLY A 124 7.95 10.62 -15.66
N CYS A 125 6.81 9.94 -15.48
CA CYS A 125 5.82 9.69 -16.54
C CYS A 125 4.73 8.80 -15.94
N CYS A 126 3.50 8.86 -16.47
CA CYS A 126 2.42 7.97 -16.05
C CYS A 126 2.93 6.53 -16.07
N SER A 127 2.93 5.84 -14.91
CA SER A 127 3.29 4.44 -14.91
C SER A 127 2.24 3.70 -15.74
N ASP A 128 2.65 3.10 -16.86
CA ASP A 128 1.81 2.19 -17.65
C ASP A 128 1.28 1.00 -16.82
N HIS A 129 1.75 0.87 -15.57
CA HIS A 129 1.36 -0.16 -14.61
C HIS A 129 1.09 0.47 -13.24
N ALA A 130 -0.13 0.96 -13.02
CA ALA A 130 -0.55 1.40 -11.69
C ALA A 130 -0.36 0.26 -10.65
N ILE A 131 0.35 0.57 -9.56
CA ILE A 131 0.64 -0.40 -8.49
C ILE A 131 -0.43 -0.33 -7.41
N SER A 132 -0.88 0.87 -7.04
CA SER A 132 -1.93 1.07 -6.05
C SER A 132 -2.80 2.27 -6.36
N PHE A 133 -4.04 2.22 -5.90
CA PHE A 133 -5.03 3.29 -5.93
C PHE A 133 -5.44 3.59 -4.49
N GLY A 134 -5.77 4.84 -4.17
CA GLY A 134 -6.20 5.24 -2.82
C GLY A 134 -7.54 5.95 -2.85
N GLN A 135 -8.05 6.29 -1.65
CA GLN A 135 -9.33 7.00 -1.47
C GLN A 135 -10.54 6.25 -2.03
N LEU A 136 -10.51 4.91 -2.01
CA LEU A 136 -11.58 4.07 -2.50
C LEU A 136 -12.59 3.74 -1.39
N SER A 137 -13.85 3.55 -1.75
CA SER A 137 -14.81 2.88 -0.88
C SER A 137 -14.64 1.35 -0.95
N TYR A 138 -15.21 0.61 0.01
CA TYR A 138 -15.20 -0.85 -0.02
C TYR A 138 -15.88 -1.45 -1.25
N LYS A 139 -16.80 -0.71 -1.90
CA LYS A 139 -17.42 -1.11 -3.17
C LYS A 139 -16.45 -0.88 -4.33
N ASP A 140 -15.75 0.25 -4.32
CA ASP A 140 -14.78 0.60 -5.35
C ASP A 140 -13.57 -0.34 -5.34
N ILE A 141 -13.15 -0.84 -4.18
CA ILE A 141 -12.10 -1.86 -4.06
C ILE A 141 -12.49 -3.13 -4.84
N ARG A 142 -13.75 -3.60 -4.69
CA ARG A 142 -14.26 -4.76 -5.43
C ARG A 142 -14.36 -4.48 -6.93
N LEU A 143 -14.79 -3.27 -7.30
CA LEU A 143 -14.83 -2.85 -8.70
C LEU A 143 -13.44 -2.77 -9.32
N ALA A 144 -12.46 -2.23 -8.59
CA ALA A 144 -11.07 -2.14 -9.01
C ALA A 144 -10.46 -3.54 -9.19
N ASP A 145 -10.81 -4.49 -8.32
CA ASP A 145 -10.39 -5.89 -8.45
C ASP A 145 -10.98 -6.56 -9.69
N PHE A 146 -12.29 -6.41 -9.90
CA PHE A 146 -12.92 -6.89 -11.11
C PHE A 146 -12.29 -6.27 -12.36
N ALA A 147 -12.09 -4.95 -12.37
CA ALA A 147 -11.49 -4.23 -13.48
C ALA A 147 -10.04 -4.66 -13.75
N SER A 148 -9.23 -4.91 -12.72
CA SER A 148 -7.82 -5.27 -12.89
C SER A 148 -7.63 -6.61 -13.61
N VAL A 149 -8.60 -7.53 -13.47
CA VAL A 149 -8.58 -8.84 -14.12
C VAL A 149 -9.28 -8.83 -15.48
N HIS A 150 -10.38 -8.06 -15.63
CA HIS A 150 -11.27 -8.17 -16.78
C HIS A 150 -11.10 -7.05 -17.79
N TRP A 151 -10.68 -5.86 -17.37
CA TRP A 151 -10.54 -4.73 -18.26
C TRP A 151 -9.14 -4.71 -18.85
N LYS A 152 -9.06 -5.04 -20.14
CA LYS A 152 -7.89 -4.69 -20.94
C LYS A 152 -8.00 -3.21 -21.28
N VAL A 153 -7.22 -2.38 -20.57
CA VAL A 153 -7.06 -0.98 -20.95
C VAL A 153 -6.20 -0.95 -22.21
N PHE A 154 -6.84 -0.69 -23.35
CA PHE A 154 -6.14 -0.44 -24.61
C PHE A 154 -5.87 1.06 -24.71
N GLY A 155 -4.60 1.44 -24.64
CA GLY A 155 -4.13 2.81 -24.82
C GLY A 155 -2.77 2.80 -25.50
N LEU A 156 -2.55 3.73 -26.43
CA LEU A 156 -1.23 3.99 -27.01
C LEU A 156 -0.28 4.34 -25.86
N GLY A 157 0.78 3.54 -25.67
CA GLY A 157 1.80 3.81 -24.66
C GLY A 157 2.19 5.28 -24.71
N GLY A 158 2.10 5.97 -23.58
CA GLY A 158 2.22 7.41 -23.47
C GLY A 158 3.61 7.89 -23.89
N LYS A 159 3.84 8.03 -25.19
CA LYS A 159 4.92 8.83 -25.74
C LYS A 159 4.50 10.29 -25.61
N PHE A 160 4.83 10.91 -24.48
CA PHE A 160 5.11 12.34 -24.50
C PHE A 160 6.44 12.54 -25.22
N SER A 161 6.37 12.85 -26.52
CA SER A 161 7.47 13.50 -27.21
C SER A 161 7.49 14.97 -26.76
N LEU A 162 8.58 15.37 -26.10
CA LEU A 162 8.99 16.76 -25.94
C LEU A 162 9.18 17.43 -27.30
#